data_AF-A0A6I2KTT5-F1
#
_entry.id   AF-A0A6I2KTT5-F1
#
_cell.length_a   1.000
_cell.length_b   1.000
_cell.length_c   1.000
_cell.angle_alpha   90.00
_cell.angle_beta   90.00
_cell.angle_gamma   90.00
#
_symmetry.space_group_name_H-M   'P 1'
#
loop_
_entity.id
_entity.type
_entity.pdbx_description
1 polymer ?
#
loop_
_entity_poly.entity_id
_entity_poly.type
_entity_poly.pdbx_seq_one_letter_code
_entity_poly.pdbx_strand_id
1 'polypeptide(L)'
;MSKETGGAAFPDPGRAQSAQHRKDLTETGMTLRDYFAAQALTGLINEPSEGRGGSTAGDICAANNKLQDNVQGVLAHAAYSIADAMLAERAK
;
A
#
# COMPACT_ATOMS: atom_id res chain seq x y z
N MET A 1 4.49 -17.33 -0.45
CA MET A 1 5.37 -16.15 -0.62
C MET A 1 5.08 -15.18 0.51
N SER A 2 5.83 -15.22 1.61
CA SER A 2 5.80 -14.14 2.59
C SER A 2 6.59 -12.97 1.99
N LYS A 3 5.90 -12.00 1.38
CA LYS A 3 6.56 -10.75 0.98
C LYS A 3 7.01 -10.04 2.27
N GLU A 4 8.28 -9.64 2.32
CA GLU A 4 8.82 -8.77 3.38
C GLU A 4 8.02 -7.46 3.39
N THR A 5 7.06 -7.31 4.30
CA THR A 5 6.15 -6.16 4.37
C THR A 5 6.76 -4.92 5.04
N GLY A 6 8.05 -4.97 5.35
CA GLY A 6 8.78 -3.89 6.02
C GLY A 6 8.52 -3.77 7.53
N GLY A 7 7.76 -4.70 8.13
CA GLY A 7 7.42 -4.68 9.55
C GLY A 7 6.23 -3.76 9.87
N ALA A 8 6.07 -3.35 11.12
CA ALA A 8 5.01 -2.45 11.56
C ALA A 8 5.26 -1.01 11.09
N ALA A 9 4.24 -0.34 10.57
CA ALA A 9 4.32 1.05 10.11
C ALA A 9 4.55 2.05 11.26
N PHE A 10 4.04 1.72 12.44
CA PHE A 10 4.18 2.52 13.65
C PHE A 10 4.88 1.72 14.75
N PRO A 11 5.57 2.40 15.71
CA PRO A 11 6.18 1.72 16.84
C PRO A 11 5.16 0.92 17.64
N ASP A 12 5.47 -0.35 17.90
CA ASP A 12 4.72 -1.22 18.81
C ASP A 12 5.45 -1.29 20.17
N PRO A 13 5.02 -0.52 21.18
CA PRO A 13 5.64 -0.56 22.51
C PRO A 13 5.47 -1.91 23.22
N GLY A 14 4.49 -2.74 22.81
CA GLY A 14 4.30 -4.11 23.31
C GLY A 14 5.36 -5.08 22.81
N ARG A 15 5.99 -4.81 21.65
CA ARG A 15 7.05 -5.66 21.08
C ARG A 15 8.32 -5.73 21.93
N ALA A 16 8.60 -4.68 22.69
CA ALA A 16 9.73 -4.59 23.62
C ALA A 16 9.42 -5.18 25.02
N GLN A 17 8.16 -5.53 25.30
CA GLN A 17 7.74 -6.05 26.59
C GLN A 17 7.73 -7.58 26.64
N SER A 18 7.79 -8.14 27.85
CA SER A 18 7.79 -9.58 28.10
C SER A 18 6.60 -10.28 27.43
N ALA A 19 6.75 -11.57 27.14
CA ALA A 19 5.71 -12.37 26.49
C ALA A 19 4.34 -12.33 27.19
N GLN A 20 4.29 -12.02 28.50
CA GLN A 20 3.05 -11.79 29.25
C GLN A 20 2.30 -10.52 28.81
N HIS A 21 2.96 -9.37 28.62
CA HIS A 21 2.30 -8.11 28.25
C HIS A 21 1.92 -8.05 26.76
N ARG A 22 2.53 -8.89 25.92
CA ARG A 22 2.18 -8.99 24.49
C ARG A 22 0.78 -9.55 24.23
N LYS A 23 0.14 -10.23 25.20
CA LYS A 23 -1.21 -10.81 25.03
C LYS A 23 -2.33 -9.77 25.05
N ASP A 24 -2.09 -8.61 25.66
CA ASP A 24 -3.09 -7.54 25.78
C ASP A 24 -2.91 -6.44 24.72
N LEU A 25 -1.78 -6.45 24.00
CA LEU A 25 -1.37 -5.50 22.95
C LEU A 25 -1.31 -6.14 21.56
N THR A 26 -2.01 -7.26 21.34
CA THR A 26 -1.86 -8.14 20.17
C THR A 26 -2.24 -7.55 18.81
N GLU A 27 -2.74 -6.32 18.74
CA GLU A 27 -2.94 -5.68 17.44
C GLU A 27 -1.60 -5.18 16.92
N THR A 28 -0.95 -6.01 16.10
CA THR A 28 0.35 -5.77 15.46
C THR A 28 0.43 -4.51 14.57
N GLY A 29 -0.61 -3.66 14.57
CA GLY A 29 -0.74 -2.48 13.73
C GLY A 29 -0.80 -2.79 12.24
N MET A 30 -0.79 -1.73 11.43
CA MET A 30 -0.69 -1.81 9.97
C MET A 30 0.77 -2.10 9.56
N THR A 31 0.99 -2.90 8.51
CA THR A 31 2.35 -3.09 8.00
C THR A 31 2.87 -1.84 7.28
N LEU A 32 4.19 -1.64 7.22
CA LEU A 32 4.80 -0.51 6.53
C LEU A 32 4.41 -0.49 5.04
N ARG A 33 4.30 -1.68 4.44
CA ARG A 33 3.78 -1.87 3.08
C ARG A 33 2.35 -1.34 2.92
N ASP A 34 1.45 -1.70 3.84
CA ASP A 34 0.05 -1.29 3.77
C ASP A 34 -0.08 0.22 4.00
N TYR A 35 0.77 0.81 4.84
CA TYR A 35 0.84 2.25 5.05
C TYR A 35 1.23 3.00 3.77
N PHE A 36 2.31 2.58 3.10
CA PHE A 36 2.71 3.18 1.83
C PHE A 36 1.65 2.98 0.73
N ALA A 37 1.00 1.82 0.70
CA ALA A 37 -0.08 1.57 -0.24
C ALA A 37 -1.28 2.51 0.03
N ALA A 38 -1.68 2.72 1.28
CA ALA A 38 -2.77 3.64 1.62
C ALA A 38 -2.44 5.10 1.23
N GLN A 39 -1.20 5.54 1.44
CA GLN A 39 -0.76 6.86 1.01
C GLN A 39 -0.78 6.99 -0.52
N ALA A 40 -0.26 6.00 -1.25
CA ALA A 40 -0.26 6.00 -2.70
C ALA A 40 -1.69 5.99 -3.28
N LEU A 41 -2.58 5.17 -2.70
CA LEU A 41 -3.97 5.07 -3.11
C LEU A 41 -4.69 6.42 -3.01
N THR A 42 -4.39 7.21 -1.98
CA THR A 42 -4.99 8.55 -1.79
C THR A 42 -4.63 9.48 -2.95
N GLY A 43 -3.38 9.46 -3.42
CA GLY A 43 -2.96 10.23 -4.60
C GLY A 43 -3.61 9.73 -5.89
N LEU A 44 -3.68 8.40 -6.07
CA LEU A 44 -4.27 7.78 -7.26
C LEU A 44 -5.79 8.03 -7.38
N ILE A 45 -6.51 8.16 -6.26
CA ILE A 45 -7.95 8.44 -6.27
C ILE A 45 -8.25 9.93 -6.48
N ASN A 46 -7.39 10.83 -6.00
CA ASN A 46 -7.61 12.28 -6.07
C ASN A 46 -7.03 12.93 -7.32
N GLU A 47 -6.63 12.16 -8.33
CA GLU A 47 -6.09 12.71 -9.57
C GLU A 47 -7.16 13.56 -10.29
N PRO A 48 -6.93 14.87 -10.49
CA PRO A 48 -7.89 15.73 -11.16
C PRO A 48 -7.99 15.31 -12.63
N SER A 49 -9.21 14.94 -13.06
CA SER A 49 -9.52 14.51 -14.43
C SER A 49 -9.54 15.67 -15.43
N GLU A 50 -8.62 16.62 -15.31
CA GLU A 50 -8.57 17.82 -16.13
C GLU A 50 -7.77 17.58 -17.43
N GLY A 51 -8.35 16.81 -18.35
CA GLY A 51 -8.14 16.93 -19.81
C GLY A 51 -6.71 16.91 -20.37
N ARG A 52 -5.68 16.61 -19.58
CA ARG A 52 -4.28 16.56 -20.00
C ARG A 52 -3.56 15.42 -19.28
N GLY A 53 -3.50 14.27 -19.94
CA GLY A 53 -2.37 13.32 -19.86
C GLY A 53 -1.98 12.73 -18.50
N GLY A 54 -2.67 13.05 -17.41
CA GLY A 54 -2.61 12.33 -16.15
C GLY A 54 -3.43 11.06 -16.29
N SER A 55 -2.80 9.91 -16.05
CA SER A 55 -3.41 8.60 -16.29
C SER A 55 -4.38 8.30 -15.16
N THR A 56 -5.64 8.72 -15.31
CA THR A 56 -6.69 8.42 -14.32
C THR A 56 -6.77 6.91 -14.07
N ALA A 57 -7.34 6.50 -12.94
CA ALA A 57 -7.64 5.10 -12.67
C ALA A 57 -8.33 4.38 -13.86
N GLY A 58 -9.19 5.12 -14.59
CA GLY A 58 -9.84 4.65 -15.81
C GLY A 58 -8.87 4.46 -16.98
N ASP A 59 -7.91 5.36 -17.16
CA ASP A 59 -6.88 5.27 -18.21
C ASP A 59 -5.90 4.12 -17.95
N ILE A 60 -5.52 3.86 -16.70
CA ILE A 60 -4.67 2.72 -16.33
C ILE A 60 -5.42 1.40 -16.62
N CYS A 61 -6.73 1.34 -16.34
CA CYS A 61 -7.55 0.15 -16.66
C CYS A 61 -7.71 -0.04 -18.18
N ALA A 62 -7.92 1.04 -18.92
CA ALA A 62 -8.06 1.04 -20.37
C ALA A 62 -6.75 0.66 -21.09
N ALA A 63 -5.61 1.24 -20.67
CA ALA A 63 -4.29 1.00 -21.27
C ALA A 63 -3.81 -0.45 -21.08
N ASN A 64 -4.19 -1.11 -19.99
CA ASN A 64 -3.82 -2.50 -19.73
C ASN A 64 -4.68 -3.52 -20.50
N ASN A 65 -5.64 -3.08 -21.33
CA ASN A 65 -6.59 -3.93 -22.05
C ASN A 65 -7.30 -4.95 -21.14
N LYS A 66 -7.36 -4.62 -19.84
CA LYS A 66 -8.01 -5.39 -18.78
C LYS A 66 -9.27 -4.65 -18.32
N LEU A 67 -10.09 -4.23 -19.28
CA LEU A 67 -11.43 -3.67 -19.04
C LEU A 67 -12.35 -4.63 -18.25
N GLN A 68 -11.95 -5.89 -18.07
CA GLN A 68 -12.61 -6.86 -17.20
C GLN A 68 -12.14 -6.83 -15.73
N ASP A 69 -10.95 -6.31 -15.43
CA ASP A 69 -10.49 -6.18 -14.06
C ASP A 69 -11.14 -4.92 -13.46
N ASN A 70 -11.89 -5.12 -12.39
CA ASN A 70 -12.52 -4.05 -11.62
C ASN A 70 -11.52 -2.91 -11.35
N VAL A 71 -11.88 -1.67 -11.67
CA VAL A 71 -11.04 -0.46 -11.50
C VAL A 71 -10.41 -0.38 -10.11
N GLN A 72 -11.14 -0.85 -9.10
CA GLN A 72 -10.69 -0.92 -7.71
C GLN A 72 -9.48 -1.86 -7.53
N GLY A 73 -9.44 -2.98 -8.25
CA GLY A 73 -8.33 -3.93 -8.24
C GLY A 73 -7.07 -3.39 -8.89
N VAL A 74 -7.21 -2.63 -9.99
CA VAL A 74 -6.08 -1.98 -10.67
C VAL A 74 -5.45 -0.91 -9.77
N LEU A 75 -6.28 -0.09 -9.12
CA LEU A 75 -5.82 0.91 -8.16
C LEU A 75 -5.10 0.27 -6.97
N ALA A 76 -5.66 -0.79 -6.40
CA ALA A 76 -5.02 -1.53 -5.32
C ALA A 76 -3.67 -2.09 -5.76
N HIS A 77 -3.59 -2.68 -6.95
CA HIS A 77 -2.34 -3.22 -7.49
C HIS A 77 -1.27 -2.14 -7.69
N ALA A 78 -1.65 -0.99 -8.26
CA ALA A 78 -0.74 0.14 -8.44
C ALA A 78 -0.23 0.68 -7.10
N ALA A 79 -1.11 0.86 -6.13
CA ALA A 79 -0.75 1.30 -4.78
C ALA A 79 0.25 0.35 -4.10
N TYR A 80 0.01 -0.96 -4.16
CA TYR A 80 0.94 -1.95 -3.61
C TYR A 80 2.26 -2.03 -4.38
N SER A 81 2.27 -1.76 -5.68
CA SER A 81 3.50 -1.73 -6.48
C SER A 81 4.37 -0.53 -6.11
N ILE A 82 3.77 0.63 -5.87
CA ILE A 82 4.45 1.81 -5.33
C ILE A 82 5.02 1.51 -3.94
N ALA A 83 4.24 0.86 -3.07
CA ALA A 83 4.70 0.46 -1.73
C ALA A 83 5.91 -0.50 -1.79
N ASP A 84 5.87 -1.49 -2.68
CA ASP A 84 6.97 -2.45 -2.88
C ASP A 84 8.24 -1.71 -3.36
N ALA A 85 8.12 -0.69 -4.23
CA ALA A 85 9.25 0.13 -4.67
C ALA A 85 9.83 0.99 -3.53
N MET A 86 8.99 1.58 -2.67
CA MET A 86 9.46 2.35 -1.51
C MET A 86 10.24 1.47 -0.51
N LEU A 87 9.78 0.25 -0.27
CA LEU A 87 10.48 -0.72 0.57
C LEU A 87 11.83 -1.12 -0.03
N ALA A 88 11.90 -1.30 -1.36
CA ALA A 88 13.13 -1.60 -2.06
C ALA A 88 14.15 -0.46 -1.98
N GLU A 89 13.73 0.80 -2.15
CA GLU A 89 14.61 1.96 -2.00
C GLU A 89 15.16 2.10 -0.57
N ARG A 90 14.34 1.79 0.44
CA ARG A 90 14.78 1.81 1.85
C ARG A 90 15.83 0.72 2.17
N ALA A 91 15.83 -0.37 1.43
CA ALA A 91 16.74 -1.50 1.66
C ALA A 91 18.13 -1.30 1.01
N LYS A 92 18.35 -0.20 0.29
CA LYS A 92 19.64 0.21 -0.29
C LYS A 92 20.48 0.97 0.72
#